data_AF-A0A9X2JJS8-F1
#
_entry.id   AF-A0A9X2JJS8-F1
#
_cell.length_a   1.000
_cell.length_b   1.000
_cell.length_c   1.000
_cell.angle_alpha   90.00
_cell.angle_beta   90.00
_cell.angle_gamma   90.00
#
_symmetry.space_group_name_H-M   'P 1'
#
loop_
_entity.id
_entity.type
_entity.pdbx_description
1 polymer ?
#
loop_
_entity_poly.entity_id
_entity_poly.type
_entity_poly.pdbx_seq_one_letter_code
_entity_poly.pdbx_strand_id
1 'polypeptide(L)'
;MRWTTMTLAHACVAVGGVALVGACQAEPPTVEQAIAAHRQNIEKLRSLHLQATITTEWTDSFRDNYRQQADATEQLLQKLESGEVDLDDSPQLKSLGYTVPMFIATLNDSLETSRALQDNDRTQNLIEVFTSGSNYQVRTPWESTDEYWKFPQSELTPASLVSDYDKMHIFSRTGNLDSTGRVWQGLWSDGSPKPVQLLKGHFDEFSNQRLPPYALGAHCPCKTRHPIDEFFKDPEQEYHLVREETVGDRQVVVLDALVPHDHKSSKLNEQGKVVFYQGFDFYRGWLDLSRGGVIVKLQWWYGSEGMDREKRATTTPKGTVVSSKIRRLESGAYFPTVTVVETYGADFSTDQEAPASYSVHQRRTYDCKLVESPIDLPADFFQPKYPVGQTYYDVETKNIVGALDPKPSVKPGAVAPPLEGLHWLDGNEHSLEELRGHVVVLEFWRLRSRQCRDTVPALKEVQQHYSGRPVTFIAIHTAEADTEQTAKAIEQFGSDQDWKYLQAIDAGTMQYNSEVANAYGVSEYPAHIVIGPDGGVVYNSNVPPLGLEDLVGRPCEDITPEDEQRFQAYVQAEFSAANIDWPEDEELSLEEQIRRFNKLLVYKLNKQIDAALSTAKGNRTD
;
A
#
# COMPACT_ATOMS: atom_id res chain seq x y z
N MET A 1 -53.71 17.33 60.50
CA MET A 1 -52.32 17.77 60.25
C MET A 1 -52.19 18.08 58.76
N ARG A 2 -51.52 19.19 58.45
CA ARG A 2 -51.78 20.08 57.30
C ARG A 2 -51.52 19.46 55.91
N TRP A 3 -52.46 19.72 55.02
CA TRP A 3 -52.33 19.77 53.55
C TRP A 3 -52.79 21.16 53.10
N THR A 4 -52.05 21.81 52.21
CA THR A 4 -52.43 23.02 51.44
C THR A 4 -51.26 23.30 50.48
N THR A 5 -51.37 23.66 49.20
CA THR A 5 -52.49 23.83 48.25
C THR A 5 -51.88 24.03 46.87
N MET A 6 -52.67 23.77 45.84
CA MET A 6 -52.41 23.99 44.42
C MET A 6 -52.80 25.45 44.03
N THR A 7 -52.15 26.00 42.99
CA THR A 7 -52.60 27.07 42.06
C THR A 7 -52.85 28.51 42.59
N LEU A 8 -52.18 29.54 42.04
CA LEU A 8 -52.68 30.40 40.93
C LEU A 8 -51.79 31.63 40.64
N ALA A 9 -51.74 31.98 39.36
CA ALA A 9 -51.10 33.15 38.79
C ALA A 9 -51.86 34.48 39.07
N HIS A 10 -51.17 35.59 38.79
CA HIS A 10 -51.60 37.01 38.68
C HIS A 10 -51.61 37.85 39.95
N ALA A 11 -50.55 38.66 40.14
CA ALA A 11 -50.61 40.12 40.25
C ALA A 11 -49.29 40.64 40.86
N CYS A 12 -48.51 41.40 40.11
CA CYS A 12 -47.58 42.37 40.68
C CYS A 12 -47.37 43.52 39.69
N VAL A 13 -48.22 44.55 39.82
CA VAL A 13 -47.94 45.91 39.37
C VAL A 13 -47.46 46.70 40.59
N ALA A 14 -46.33 47.39 40.40
CA ALA A 14 -45.81 48.52 41.16
C ALA A 14 -45.51 48.32 42.66
N VAL A 15 -44.24 48.47 43.04
CA VAL A 15 -43.69 49.65 43.75
C VAL A 15 -42.15 49.51 43.69
N GLY A 16 -41.47 50.62 43.38
CA GLY A 16 -40.04 50.66 43.10
C GLY A 16 -39.13 50.29 44.28
N GLY A 17 -37.96 49.76 43.94
CA GLY A 17 -36.87 49.50 44.88
C GLY A 17 -35.80 48.61 44.25
N VAL A 18 -34.76 49.26 43.72
CA VAL A 18 -33.40 48.73 43.44
C VAL A 18 -33.30 47.21 43.23
N ALA A 19 -33.32 46.77 41.96
CA ALA A 19 -32.93 45.41 41.61
C ALA A 19 -31.40 45.28 41.67
N LEU A 20 -30.89 44.68 42.75
CA LEU A 20 -29.62 43.98 42.72
C LEU A 20 -29.76 42.80 41.76
N VAL A 21 -29.27 42.95 40.53
CA VAL A 21 -29.08 41.84 39.60
C VAL A 21 -27.90 41.03 40.12
N GLY A 22 -28.18 40.12 41.06
CA GLY A 22 -27.28 39.01 41.32
C GLY A 22 -27.30 38.12 40.09
N ALA A 23 -26.23 38.15 39.30
CA ALA A 23 -26.01 37.18 38.25
C ALA A 23 -25.99 35.79 38.91
N CYS A 24 -27.02 34.97 38.67
CA CYS A 24 -26.92 33.53 38.85
C CYS A 24 -25.82 33.06 37.90
N GLN A 25 -24.60 32.93 38.41
CA GLN A 25 -23.56 32.17 37.73
C GLN A 25 -24.09 30.74 37.63
N ALA A 26 -24.35 30.27 36.42
CA ALA A 26 -24.61 28.86 36.18
C ALA A 26 -23.42 28.07 36.74
N GLU A 27 -23.69 26.93 37.38
CA GLU A 27 -22.62 26.04 37.83
C GLU A 27 -21.75 25.63 36.63
N PRO A 28 -20.42 25.56 36.80
CA PRO A 28 -19.53 25.17 35.71
C PRO A 28 -19.87 23.74 35.25
N PRO A 29 -19.74 23.44 33.95
CA PRO A 29 -20.03 22.14 33.40
C PRO A 29 -19.10 21.08 33.98
N THR A 30 -19.67 19.91 34.26
CA THR A 30 -18.96 18.72 34.73
C THR A 30 -18.17 18.04 33.61
N VAL A 31 -17.18 17.21 33.98
CA VAL A 31 -16.47 16.32 33.03
C VAL A 31 -17.46 15.46 32.25
N GLU A 32 -18.45 14.88 32.92
CA GLU A 32 -19.50 14.05 32.31
C GLU A 32 -20.26 14.83 31.23
N GLN A 33 -20.67 16.06 31.50
CA GLN A 33 -21.34 16.92 30.52
C GLN A 33 -20.45 17.22 29.32
N ALA A 34 -19.16 17.50 29.54
CA ALA A 34 -18.22 17.81 28.47
C ALA A 34 -17.96 16.60 27.55
N ILE A 35 -17.70 15.43 28.15
CA ILE A 35 -17.48 14.17 27.41
C ILE A 35 -18.77 13.70 26.73
N ALA A 36 -19.93 13.84 27.37
CA ALA A 36 -21.22 13.50 26.78
C ALA A 36 -21.54 14.40 25.57
N ALA A 37 -21.28 15.71 25.65
CA ALA A 37 -21.45 16.62 24.52
C ALA A 37 -20.61 16.19 23.31
N HIS A 38 -19.35 15.83 23.55
CA HIS A 38 -18.46 15.28 22.53
C HIS A 38 -19.01 13.98 21.93
N ARG A 39 -19.36 12.98 22.75
CA ARG A 39 -19.89 11.70 22.28
C ARG A 39 -21.18 11.85 21.47
N GLN A 40 -22.09 12.71 21.90
CA GLN A 40 -23.32 13.03 21.14
C GLN A 40 -23.01 13.68 19.79
N ASN A 41 -21.92 14.46 19.70
CA ASN A 41 -21.47 15.02 18.45
C ASN A 41 -20.89 13.97 17.50
N ILE A 42 -20.05 13.06 18.02
CA ILE A 42 -19.47 11.95 17.24
C ILE A 42 -20.55 10.95 16.79
N GLU A 43 -21.58 10.72 17.59
CA GLU A 43 -22.70 9.86 17.22
C GLU A 43 -23.38 10.33 15.92
N LYS A 44 -23.48 11.66 15.74
CA LYS A 44 -24.01 12.30 14.52
C LYS A 44 -23.05 12.26 13.33
N LEU A 45 -21.83 11.74 13.52
CA LEU A 45 -20.81 11.52 12.49
C LEU A 45 -20.62 10.03 12.17
N ARG A 46 -21.48 9.12 12.68
CA ARG A 46 -21.39 7.67 12.41
C ARG A 46 -21.47 7.28 10.94
N SER A 47 -22.12 8.12 10.14
CA SER A 47 -22.16 8.01 8.69
C SER A 47 -21.54 9.28 8.12
N LEU A 48 -20.31 9.19 7.64
CA LEU A 48 -19.48 10.33 7.26
C LEU A 48 -18.84 10.09 5.91
N HIS A 49 -18.95 11.06 5.01
CA HIS A 49 -18.10 11.17 3.82
C HIS A 49 -17.20 12.37 4.01
N LEU A 50 -15.89 12.18 3.88
CA LEU A 50 -14.93 13.26 3.93
C LEU A 50 -13.91 13.14 2.80
N GLN A 51 -13.47 14.29 2.31
CA GLN A 51 -12.30 14.41 1.44
C GLN A 51 -11.35 15.43 2.07
N ALA A 52 -10.09 15.05 2.25
CA ALA A 52 -9.10 15.90 2.88
C ALA A 52 -7.78 15.95 2.10
N THR A 53 -7.18 17.14 2.11
CA THR A 53 -5.78 17.34 1.77
C THR A 53 -4.97 17.44 3.06
N ILE A 54 -3.97 16.58 3.21
CA ILE A 54 -3.06 16.54 4.34
C ILE A 54 -1.71 17.06 3.87
N THR A 55 -1.37 18.28 4.28
CA THR A 55 -0.07 18.89 3.97
C THR A 55 0.86 18.72 5.16
N THR A 56 2.02 18.11 4.97
CA THR A 56 3.08 18.02 5.98
C THR A 56 4.24 18.90 5.54
N GLU A 57 4.63 19.84 6.39
CA GLU A 57 5.74 20.77 6.19
C GLU A 57 6.79 20.50 7.28
N TRP A 58 8.05 20.52 6.89
CA TRP A 58 9.18 20.45 7.82
C TRP A 58 9.87 21.80 7.90
N THR A 59 10.27 22.19 9.11
CA THR A 59 10.92 23.50 9.33
C THR A 59 12.40 23.46 9.01
N ASP A 60 13.02 24.63 8.84
CA ASP A 60 14.48 24.74 8.65
C ASP A 60 15.24 24.09 9.81
N SER A 61 14.82 24.35 11.05
CA SER A 61 15.40 23.76 12.26
C SER A 61 15.35 22.23 12.23
N PHE A 62 14.26 21.63 11.76
CA PHE A 62 14.17 20.18 11.57
C PHE A 62 15.15 19.68 10.52
N ARG A 63 15.21 20.33 9.35
CA ARG A 63 16.15 19.95 8.27
C ARG A 63 17.59 20.06 8.71
N ASP A 64 17.96 21.12 9.42
CA ASP A 64 19.32 21.32 9.91
C ASP A 64 19.71 20.27 10.96
N ASN A 65 18.79 19.90 11.86
CA ASN A 65 18.99 18.78 12.78
C ASN A 65 19.22 17.47 12.02
N TYR A 66 18.42 17.17 10.99
CA TYR A 66 18.59 15.97 10.17
C TYR A 66 19.87 15.99 9.33
N ARG A 67 20.34 17.16 8.87
CA ARG A 67 21.67 17.32 8.25
C ARG A 67 22.77 16.95 9.22
N GLN A 68 22.75 17.48 10.44
CA GLN A 68 23.73 17.16 11.47
C GLN A 68 23.71 15.66 11.83
N GLN A 69 22.53 15.04 11.89
CA GLN A 69 22.40 13.60 12.11
C GLN A 69 22.96 12.78 10.95
N ALA A 70 22.72 13.21 9.70
CA ALA A 70 23.30 12.58 8.52
C ALA A 70 24.84 12.66 8.56
N ASP A 71 25.40 13.84 8.84
CA ASP A 71 26.85 14.05 8.94
C ASP A 71 27.47 13.18 10.05
N ALA A 72 26.82 13.10 11.22
CA ALA A 72 27.27 12.27 12.33
C ALA A 72 27.20 10.76 11.99
N THR A 73 26.14 10.35 11.28
CA THR A 73 25.96 8.96 10.83
C THR A 73 27.01 8.59 9.80
N GLU A 74 27.31 9.47 8.85
CA GLU A 74 28.34 9.28 7.83
C GLU A 74 29.75 9.18 8.45
N GLN A 75 30.07 10.04 9.43
CA GLN A 75 31.31 9.93 10.19
C GLN A 75 31.41 8.63 10.99
N LEU A 76 30.30 8.16 11.56
CA LEU A 76 30.27 6.88 12.27
C LEU A 76 30.47 5.71 11.31
N LEU A 77 29.79 5.71 10.16
CA LEU A 77 29.94 4.72 9.10
C LEU A 77 31.40 4.63 8.64
N GLN A 78 32.04 5.75 8.34
CA GLN A 78 33.46 5.79 7.94
C GLN A 78 34.38 5.16 8.99
N LYS A 79 34.14 5.43 10.27
CA LYS A 79 34.93 4.85 11.39
C LYS A 79 34.69 3.35 11.57
N LEU A 80 33.48 2.88 11.28
CA LEU A 80 33.13 1.46 11.33
C LEU A 80 33.75 0.70 10.17
N GLU A 81 33.67 1.26 8.96
CA GLU A 81 34.26 0.69 7.75
C GLU A 81 35.79 0.70 7.79
N SER A 82 36.40 1.71 8.41
CA SER A 82 37.86 1.76 8.61
C SER A 82 38.37 0.87 9.75
N GLY A 83 37.48 0.27 10.54
CA GLY A 83 37.82 -0.54 11.71
C GLY A 83 38.37 0.27 12.90
N GLU A 84 38.19 1.59 12.91
CA GLU A 84 38.58 2.48 14.02
C GLU A 84 37.69 2.29 15.25
N VAL A 85 36.47 1.78 15.07
CA VAL A 85 35.53 1.46 16.14
C VAL A 85 35.23 -0.03 16.10
N ASP A 86 35.68 -0.75 17.14
CA ASP A 86 35.35 -2.16 17.33
C ASP A 86 34.02 -2.28 18.10
N LEU A 87 32.96 -2.64 17.36
CA LEU A 87 31.62 -2.85 17.91
C LEU A 87 31.32 -4.31 18.25
N ASP A 88 32.22 -5.25 17.94
CA ASP A 88 32.00 -6.68 18.20
C ASP A 88 31.92 -6.98 19.69
N ASP A 89 32.34 -6.06 20.56
CA ASP A 89 32.22 -6.17 22.02
C ASP A 89 31.13 -5.30 22.64
N SER A 90 30.30 -4.61 21.84
CA SER A 90 29.17 -3.83 22.35
C SER A 90 28.13 -4.73 23.02
N PRO A 91 27.93 -4.63 24.36
CA PRO A 91 26.92 -5.41 25.06
C PRO A 91 25.50 -5.04 24.58
N GLN A 92 25.30 -3.80 24.11
CA GLN A 92 24.02 -3.31 23.63
C GLN A 92 23.63 -3.95 22.29
N LEU A 93 24.55 -3.99 21.32
CA LEU A 93 24.29 -4.63 20.01
C LEU A 93 24.08 -6.13 20.16
N LYS A 94 24.90 -6.81 20.97
CA LYS A 94 24.71 -8.23 21.33
C LYS A 94 23.35 -8.48 21.97
N SER A 95 22.89 -7.59 22.86
CA SER A 95 21.57 -7.74 23.52
C SER A 95 20.37 -7.50 22.59
N LEU A 96 20.56 -6.72 21.52
CA LEU A 96 19.56 -6.44 20.49
C LEU A 96 19.62 -7.43 19.30
N GLY A 97 20.63 -8.32 19.27
CA GLY A 97 20.81 -9.32 18.22
C GLY A 97 21.36 -8.79 16.90
N TYR A 98 21.92 -7.57 16.87
CA TYR A 98 22.53 -7.00 15.67
C TYR A 98 23.97 -7.49 15.50
N THR A 99 24.33 -7.90 14.28
CA THR A 99 25.73 -8.02 13.85
C THR A 99 26.25 -6.65 13.39
N VAL A 100 27.58 -6.46 13.36
CA VAL A 100 28.18 -5.21 12.85
C VAL A 100 27.73 -4.90 11.40
N PRO A 101 27.70 -5.87 10.46
CA PRO A 101 27.15 -5.64 9.12
C PRO A 101 25.67 -5.22 9.12
N MET A 102 24.82 -5.83 9.95
CA MET A 102 23.41 -5.42 10.08
C MET A 102 23.29 -4.00 10.63
N PHE A 103 24.17 -3.61 11.55
CA PHE A 103 24.18 -2.26 12.10
C PHE A 103 24.63 -1.23 11.06
N ILE A 104 25.68 -1.53 10.28
CA ILE A 104 26.13 -0.70 9.15
C ILE A 104 25.00 -0.55 8.12
N ALA A 105 24.32 -1.64 7.75
CA ALA A 105 23.17 -1.58 6.84
C ALA A 105 22.04 -0.69 7.37
N THR A 106 21.76 -0.75 8.68
CA THR A 106 20.76 0.11 9.34
C THR A 106 21.18 1.59 9.31
N LEU A 107 22.47 1.88 9.53
CA LEU A 107 22.99 3.24 9.46
C LEU A 107 22.95 3.79 8.03
N ASN A 108 23.22 2.96 7.02
CA ASN A 108 23.10 3.34 5.60
C ASN A 108 21.65 3.67 5.21
N ASP A 109 20.68 2.84 5.62
CA ASP A 109 19.25 3.10 5.40
C ASP A 109 18.78 4.40 6.11
N SER A 110 19.25 4.62 7.34
CA SER A 110 19.01 5.86 8.09
C SER A 110 19.63 7.08 7.41
N LEU A 111 20.83 6.94 6.82
CA LEU A 111 21.52 8.02 6.10
C LEU A 111 20.78 8.39 4.82
N GLU A 112 20.36 7.38 4.04
CA GLU A 112 19.58 7.58 2.81
C GLU A 112 18.25 8.28 3.12
N THR A 113 17.52 7.80 4.13
CA THR A 113 16.29 8.43 4.61
C THR A 113 16.51 9.88 5.05
N SER A 114 17.60 10.13 5.79
CA SER A 114 17.93 11.47 6.28
C SER A 114 18.26 12.44 5.15
N ARG A 115 18.96 11.98 4.10
CA ARG A 115 19.26 12.78 2.90
C ARG A 115 18.00 13.10 2.10
N ALA A 116 17.12 12.11 1.89
CA ALA A 116 15.86 12.33 1.18
C ALA A 116 14.96 13.40 1.85
N LEU A 117 14.98 13.49 3.19
CA LEU A 117 14.24 14.50 3.94
C LEU A 117 14.87 15.91 3.88
N GLN A 118 16.10 16.07 3.39
CA GLN A 118 16.72 17.38 3.19
C GLN A 118 16.18 18.09 1.94
N ASP A 119 15.84 17.32 0.91
CA ASP A 119 15.47 17.84 -0.40
C ASP A 119 13.98 18.20 -0.51
N ASN A 120 13.14 17.70 0.40
CA ASN A 120 11.70 17.94 0.37
C ASN A 120 11.22 18.62 1.67
N ASP A 121 10.80 19.88 1.57
CA ASP A 121 10.28 20.66 2.68
C ASP A 121 8.78 20.49 2.91
N ARG A 122 8.08 19.89 1.95
CA ARG A 122 6.62 19.78 1.98
C ARG A 122 6.09 18.60 1.16
N THR A 123 5.27 17.78 1.81
CA THR A 123 4.46 16.75 1.14
C THR A 123 2.98 17.07 1.25
N GLN A 124 2.22 16.64 0.24
CA GLN A 124 0.77 16.65 0.27
C GLN A 124 0.26 15.23 0.09
N ASN A 125 -0.82 14.87 0.79
CA ASN A 125 -1.51 13.60 0.67
C ASN A 125 -3.01 13.86 0.53
N LEU A 126 -3.66 13.12 -0.37
CA LEU A 126 -5.11 13.21 -0.58
C LEU A 126 -5.75 11.96 -0.03
N ILE A 127 -6.82 12.13 0.73
CA ILE A 127 -7.58 11.03 1.31
C ILE A 127 -9.07 11.27 1.21
N GLU A 128 -9.80 10.24 0.81
CA GLU A 128 -11.25 10.19 0.86
C GLU A 128 -11.67 9.05 1.79
N VAL A 129 -12.60 9.35 2.70
CA VAL A 129 -13.09 8.37 3.69
C VAL A 129 -14.60 8.36 3.69
N PHE A 130 -15.15 7.15 3.62
CA PHE A 130 -16.56 6.87 3.84
C PHE A 130 -16.68 6.00 5.08
N THR A 131 -17.63 6.30 5.95
CA THR A 131 -17.99 5.47 7.10
C THR A 131 -19.50 5.31 7.17
N SER A 132 -19.96 4.15 7.64
CA SER A 132 -21.35 3.89 7.99
C SER A 132 -21.39 2.80 9.06
N GLY A 133 -21.51 3.24 10.32
CA GLY A 133 -21.39 2.35 11.47
C GLY A 133 -20.00 1.72 11.54
N SER A 134 -19.91 0.39 11.52
CA SER A 134 -18.64 -0.35 11.51
C SER A 134 -18.05 -0.54 10.10
N ASN A 135 -18.77 -0.14 9.05
CA ASN A 135 -18.29 -0.23 7.67
C ASN A 135 -17.51 1.03 7.32
N TYR A 136 -16.41 0.88 6.59
CA TYR A 136 -15.66 2.03 6.08
C TYR A 136 -14.90 1.72 4.80
N GLN A 137 -14.68 2.75 4.00
CA GLN A 137 -13.87 2.68 2.79
C GLN A 137 -12.96 3.91 2.76
N VAL A 138 -11.67 3.68 2.54
CA VAL A 138 -10.65 4.72 2.43
C VAL A 138 -10.02 4.65 1.04
N ARG A 139 -9.87 5.79 0.39
CA ARG A 139 -9.27 5.91 -0.94
C ARG A 139 -8.13 6.91 -0.91
N THR A 140 -6.99 6.51 -1.46
CA THR A 140 -5.80 7.36 -1.59
C THR A 140 -5.14 7.13 -2.95
N PRO A 141 -4.68 8.18 -3.66
CA PRO A 141 -3.89 7.98 -4.87
C PRO A 141 -2.55 7.31 -4.59
N TRP A 142 -1.95 6.68 -5.61
CA TRP A 142 -0.56 6.18 -5.53
C TRP A 142 0.45 7.31 -5.37
N GLU A 143 0.25 8.39 -6.12
CA GLU A 143 1.13 9.55 -6.16
C GLU A 143 0.35 10.76 -5.67
N SER A 144 0.89 11.41 -4.64
CA SER A 144 0.21 12.48 -3.91
C SER A 144 0.73 13.88 -4.26
N THR A 145 1.55 13.98 -5.30
CA THR A 145 2.34 15.17 -5.63
C THR A 145 1.74 16.05 -6.72
N ASP A 146 0.68 15.61 -7.40
CA ASP A 146 0.07 16.39 -8.47
C ASP A 146 -1.00 17.35 -7.92
N GLU A 147 -0.69 18.66 -7.93
CA GLU A 147 -1.54 19.75 -7.44
C GLU A 147 -2.92 19.80 -8.15
N TYR A 148 -3.06 19.11 -9.30
CA TYR A 148 -4.27 19.08 -10.12
C TYR A 148 -5.13 17.83 -9.95
N TRP A 149 -4.73 16.89 -9.10
CA TRP A 149 -5.43 15.63 -8.95
C TRP A 149 -6.79 15.78 -8.24
N LYS A 150 -7.80 15.00 -8.66
CA LYS A 150 -9.16 15.01 -8.10
C LYS A 150 -9.68 13.60 -7.87
N PHE A 151 -10.53 13.44 -6.85
CA PHE A 151 -11.23 12.17 -6.61
C PHE A 151 -12.14 11.82 -7.80
N PRO A 152 -12.02 10.61 -8.36
CA PRO A 152 -12.94 10.11 -9.37
C PRO A 152 -14.39 10.22 -8.90
N GLN A 153 -15.28 10.60 -9.81
CA GLN A 153 -16.71 10.78 -9.52
C GLN A 153 -17.54 9.55 -9.92
N SER A 154 -16.95 8.60 -10.65
CA SER A 154 -17.63 7.39 -11.08
C SER A 154 -17.92 6.48 -9.89
N GLU A 155 -19.05 5.78 -9.96
CA GLU A 155 -19.38 4.71 -9.03
C GLU A 155 -18.32 3.61 -9.11
N LEU A 156 -18.06 2.95 -7.98
CA LEU A 156 -17.08 1.88 -7.88
C LEU A 156 -17.66 0.58 -8.44
N THR A 157 -17.31 0.28 -9.69
CA THR A 157 -17.74 -0.90 -10.46
C THR A 157 -16.50 -1.66 -10.93
N PRO A 158 -16.62 -2.93 -11.36
CA PRO A 158 -15.50 -3.65 -11.95
C PRO A 158 -14.81 -2.90 -13.10
N ALA A 159 -15.57 -2.22 -13.95
CA ALA A 159 -15.04 -1.43 -15.07
C ALA A 159 -14.31 -0.16 -14.59
N SER A 160 -14.92 0.62 -13.70
CA SER A 160 -14.31 1.86 -13.20
C SER A 160 -13.10 1.60 -12.30
N LEU A 161 -13.02 0.44 -11.62
CA LEU A 161 -11.80 0.02 -10.92
C LEU A 161 -10.57 0.00 -11.84
N VAL A 162 -10.77 -0.41 -13.10
CA VAL A 162 -9.71 -0.53 -14.11
C VAL A 162 -9.52 0.77 -14.91
N SER A 163 -10.56 1.62 -15.03
CA SER A 163 -10.45 2.87 -15.81
C SER A 163 -10.16 4.10 -14.97
N ASP A 164 -10.94 4.34 -13.91
CA ASP A 164 -10.98 5.61 -13.20
C ASP A 164 -10.23 5.54 -11.85
N TYR A 165 -10.08 4.32 -11.31
CA TYR A 165 -9.46 4.01 -10.03
C TYR A 165 -8.19 3.15 -10.20
N ASP A 166 -7.61 3.08 -11.40
CA ASP A 166 -6.39 2.33 -11.71
C ASP A 166 -5.18 2.83 -10.89
N LYS A 167 -5.19 4.13 -10.58
CA LYS A 167 -4.19 4.85 -9.78
C LYS A 167 -4.68 5.17 -8.36
N MET A 168 -5.47 4.28 -7.77
CA MET A 168 -5.85 4.40 -6.36
C MET A 168 -5.56 3.12 -5.56
N HIS A 169 -5.19 3.33 -4.30
CA HIS A 169 -5.39 2.37 -3.24
C HIS A 169 -6.80 2.54 -2.67
N ILE A 170 -7.56 1.46 -2.67
CA ILE A 170 -8.89 1.44 -2.04
C ILE A 170 -8.88 0.36 -0.98
N PHE A 171 -8.98 0.77 0.27
CA PHE A 171 -9.23 -0.12 1.39
C PHE A 171 -10.72 -0.11 1.71
N SER A 172 -11.35 -1.27 1.76
CA SER A 172 -12.75 -1.40 2.20
C SER A 172 -12.87 -2.41 3.33
N ARG A 173 -13.73 -2.11 4.30
CA ARG A 173 -14.10 -3.02 5.39
C ARG A 173 -15.60 -3.00 5.63
N THR A 174 -16.16 -4.19 5.84
CA THR A 174 -17.53 -4.34 6.34
C THR A 174 -17.54 -5.00 7.71
N GLY A 175 -18.44 -4.63 8.62
CA GLY A 175 -18.52 -5.19 9.96
C GLY A 175 -19.13 -6.60 10.04
N ASN A 176 -19.71 -7.11 8.95
CA ASN A 176 -20.50 -8.34 8.93
C ASN A 176 -19.72 -9.60 8.50
N LEU A 177 -18.40 -9.53 8.28
CA LEU A 177 -17.60 -10.72 7.95
C LEU A 177 -16.53 -10.93 9.02
N ASP A 178 -16.08 -12.16 9.22
CA ASP A 178 -14.79 -12.43 9.86
C ASP A 178 -13.73 -12.39 8.75
N SER A 179 -12.67 -11.57 8.90
CA SER A 179 -11.67 -11.16 7.88
C SER A 179 -12.21 -10.28 6.73
N THR A 180 -12.25 -8.97 6.98
CA THR A 180 -13.13 -8.03 6.23
C THR A 180 -12.42 -6.97 5.40
N GLY A 181 -11.11 -6.83 5.53
CA GLY A 181 -10.36 -5.82 4.80
C GLY A 181 -10.07 -6.30 3.39
N ARG A 182 -10.36 -5.46 2.40
CA ARG A 182 -9.95 -5.68 1.01
C ARG A 182 -9.17 -4.48 0.51
N VAL A 183 -8.02 -4.73 -0.12
CA VAL A 183 -7.22 -3.68 -0.75
C VAL A 183 -7.16 -3.90 -2.25
N TRP A 184 -7.75 -2.95 -2.98
CA TRP A 184 -7.46 -2.76 -4.40
C TRP A 184 -6.11 -2.08 -4.54
N GLN A 185 -5.20 -2.70 -5.30
CA GLN A 185 -3.84 -2.22 -5.55
C GLN A 185 -3.66 -1.70 -6.98
N GLY A 186 -4.73 -1.31 -7.67
CA GLY A 186 -4.63 -0.84 -9.06
C GLY A 186 -4.12 -1.92 -10.01
N LEU A 187 -3.36 -1.47 -11.01
CA LEU A 187 -2.88 -2.31 -12.11
C LEU A 187 -1.36 -2.50 -12.06
N TRP A 188 -0.86 -3.63 -12.55
CA TRP A 188 0.55 -3.82 -12.90
C TRP A 188 0.96 -2.88 -14.04
N SER A 189 2.27 -2.77 -14.32
CA SER A 189 2.78 -1.97 -15.45
C SER A 189 2.28 -2.47 -16.82
N ASP A 190 1.91 -3.74 -16.90
CA ASP A 190 1.22 -4.34 -18.04
C ASP A 190 -0.29 -4.08 -18.04
N GLY A 191 -0.81 -3.25 -17.12
CA GLY A 191 -2.20 -2.87 -17.01
C GLY A 191 -3.18 -3.98 -16.59
N SER A 192 -2.70 -5.16 -16.18
CA SER A 192 -3.58 -6.17 -15.56
C SER A 192 -3.85 -5.85 -14.08
N PRO A 193 -5.03 -6.21 -13.55
CA PRO A 193 -5.33 -6.02 -12.13
C PRO A 193 -4.32 -6.73 -11.23
N LYS A 194 -3.76 -6.00 -10.26
CA LYS A 194 -3.00 -6.64 -9.19
C LYS A 194 -3.94 -7.51 -8.33
N PRO A 195 -3.44 -8.58 -7.69
CA PRO A 195 -4.26 -9.34 -6.74
C PRO A 195 -4.86 -8.44 -5.66
N VAL A 196 -6.17 -8.60 -5.42
CA VAL A 196 -6.85 -7.92 -4.32
C VAL A 196 -6.35 -8.52 -3.01
N GLN A 197 -5.81 -7.71 -2.11
CA GLN A 197 -5.38 -8.26 -0.82
C GLN A 197 -6.59 -8.50 0.07
N LEU A 198 -6.66 -9.67 0.71
CA LEU A 198 -7.59 -10.00 1.79
C LEU A 198 -6.84 -10.00 3.12
N LEU A 199 -7.45 -9.37 4.13
CA LEU A 199 -6.81 -9.13 5.42
C LEU A 199 -7.83 -8.98 6.57
N LYS A 200 -7.39 -9.30 7.78
CA LYS A 200 -8.16 -9.21 9.04
C LYS A 200 -8.02 -7.87 9.77
N GLY A 201 -6.88 -7.20 9.64
CA GLY A 201 -6.60 -5.97 10.39
C GLY A 201 -7.37 -4.73 9.89
N HIS A 202 -7.19 -3.61 10.58
CA HIS A 202 -7.78 -2.32 10.23
C HIS A 202 -6.89 -1.48 9.29
N PHE A 203 -7.44 -0.42 8.70
CA PHE A 203 -6.73 0.38 7.68
C PHE A 203 -5.39 0.91 8.17
N ASP A 204 -5.34 1.35 9.42
CA ASP A 204 -4.17 1.88 10.11
C ASP A 204 -3.07 0.86 10.39
N GLU A 205 -3.39 -0.44 10.38
CA GLU A 205 -2.38 -1.50 10.54
C GLU A 205 -1.59 -1.73 9.23
N PHE A 206 -2.17 -1.41 8.08
CA PHE A 206 -1.56 -1.63 6.76
C PHE A 206 -1.17 -0.35 6.04
N SER A 207 -1.79 0.76 6.40
CA SER A 207 -1.51 2.07 5.84
C SER A 207 -0.81 2.94 6.85
N ASN A 208 0.36 3.45 6.45
CA ASN A 208 1.06 4.48 7.21
C ASN A 208 0.44 5.89 7.00
N GLN A 209 -0.69 5.98 6.30
CA GLN A 209 -1.40 7.23 6.05
C GLN A 209 -2.08 7.73 7.33
N ARG A 210 -1.96 9.02 7.60
CA ARG A 210 -2.61 9.67 8.75
C ARG A 210 -4.03 10.05 8.38
N LEU A 211 -4.96 9.84 9.29
CA LEU A 211 -6.36 10.17 9.08
C LEU A 211 -6.72 11.55 9.64
N PRO A 212 -7.68 12.27 9.04
CA PRO A 212 -8.30 13.43 9.65
C PRO A 212 -9.00 13.08 10.98
N PRO A 213 -9.25 14.05 11.87
CA PRO A 213 -9.98 13.79 13.11
C PRO A 213 -11.36 13.19 12.85
N TYR A 214 -11.77 12.25 13.71
CA TYR A 214 -13.07 11.57 13.64
C TYR A 214 -13.30 10.71 12.39
N ALA A 215 -12.27 10.45 11.58
CA ALA A 215 -12.40 9.78 10.29
C ALA A 215 -12.56 8.25 10.37
N LEU A 216 -12.33 7.61 11.53
CA LEU A 216 -12.63 6.19 11.72
C LEU A 216 -13.16 5.93 13.12
N GLY A 217 -14.43 5.52 13.19
CA GLY A 217 -15.12 5.19 14.44
C GLY A 217 -14.45 4.03 15.19
N ALA A 218 -14.06 4.34 16.42
CA ALA A 218 -13.64 3.49 17.55
C ALA A 218 -13.64 1.95 17.33
N HIS A 219 -12.46 1.41 17.02
CA HIS A 219 -11.81 0.26 17.67
C HIS A 219 -10.61 -0.21 16.82
N CYS A 220 -9.46 0.45 16.93
CA CYS A 220 -8.20 -0.14 16.51
C CYS A 220 -7.06 0.25 17.48
N PRO A 221 -6.26 -0.69 18.00
CA PRO A 221 -5.15 -0.41 18.90
C PRO A 221 -3.85 -0.14 18.13
N CYS A 222 -3.71 0.97 17.38
CA CYS A 222 -2.39 1.29 16.81
C CYS A 222 -2.12 2.77 16.42
N LYS A 223 -0.85 3.01 16.04
CA LYS A 223 0.01 4.22 16.19
C LYS A 223 -0.34 5.44 15.31
N THR A 224 -1.44 5.41 14.55
CA THR A 224 -1.72 6.43 13.50
C THR A 224 -2.85 7.41 13.83
N ARG A 225 -3.57 7.20 14.94
CA ARG A 225 -4.70 8.05 15.36
C ARG A 225 -4.35 9.54 15.37
N HIS A 226 -5.33 10.36 14.99
CA HIS A 226 -5.20 11.80 15.13
C HIS A 226 -5.15 12.14 16.63
N PRO A 227 -4.33 13.12 17.08
CA PRO A 227 -4.20 13.42 18.52
C PRO A 227 -5.52 13.77 19.22
N ILE A 228 -6.49 14.33 18.50
CA ILE A 228 -7.84 14.58 19.02
C ILE A 228 -8.56 13.25 19.35
N ASP A 229 -8.50 12.26 18.44
CA ASP A 229 -9.14 10.97 18.66
C ASP A 229 -8.45 10.21 19.79
N GLU A 230 -7.12 10.35 19.90
CA GLU A 230 -6.33 9.77 20.99
C GLU A 230 -6.70 10.37 22.35
N PHE A 231 -6.94 11.68 22.42
CA PHE A 231 -7.40 12.34 23.64
C PHE A 231 -8.74 11.78 24.15
N PHE A 232 -9.65 11.38 23.26
CA PHE A 232 -10.99 10.89 23.62
C PHE A 232 -11.10 9.37 23.76
N LYS A 233 -9.98 8.63 23.77
CA LYS A 233 -9.99 7.16 23.74
C LYS A 233 -10.38 6.50 25.08
N ASP A 234 -10.14 7.20 26.18
CA ASP A 234 -10.28 6.68 27.53
C ASP A 234 -11.70 6.93 28.10
N PRO A 235 -12.13 6.19 29.14
CA PRO A 235 -13.43 6.42 29.76
C PRO A 235 -13.44 7.75 30.55
N GLU A 236 -14.64 8.30 30.80
CA GLU A 236 -14.81 9.66 31.34
C GLU A 236 -14.17 9.89 32.72
N GLN A 237 -13.92 8.83 33.49
CA GLN A 237 -13.29 8.88 34.81
C GLN A 237 -11.79 9.26 34.74
N GLU A 238 -11.15 9.09 33.58
CA GLU A 238 -9.73 9.40 33.38
C GLU A 238 -9.49 10.89 33.08
N TYR A 239 -10.57 11.67 32.93
CA TYR A 239 -10.51 13.11 32.65
C TYR A 239 -10.69 13.93 33.90
N HIS A 240 -10.00 15.07 33.93
CA HIS A 240 -10.05 15.98 35.06
C HIS A 240 -10.39 17.39 34.58
N LEU A 241 -11.43 17.96 35.16
CA LEU A 241 -11.81 19.35 34.93
C LEU A 241 -10.73 20.26 35.52
N VAL A 242 -10.13 21.08 34.68
CA VAL A 242 -9.14 22.08 35.09
C VAL A 242 -9.84 23.39 35.43
N ARG A 243 -10.57 23.95 34.45
CA ARG A 243 -11.28 25.23 34.55
C ARG A 243 -12.16 25.47 33.33
N GLU A 244 -12.98 26.52 33.40
CA GLU A 244 -13.50 27.20 32.23
C GLU A 244 -12.60 28.39 31.88
N GLU A 245 -12.42 28.67 30.60
CA GLU A 245 -11.76 29.90 30.16
C GLU A 245 -12.30 30.38 28.82
N THR A 246 -12.01 31.64 28.49
CA THR A 246 -12.35 32.22 27.20
C THR A 246 -11.14 32.18 26.28
N VAL A 247 -11.25 31.50 25.15
CA VAL A 247 -10.21 31.45 24.11
C VAL A 247 -10.73 32.17 22.87
N GLY A 248 -10.17 33.37 22.60
CA GLY A 248 -10.69 34.25 21.57
C GLY A 248 -12.10 34.72 21.90
N ASP A 249 -13.08 34.35 21.07
CA ASP A 249 -14.51 34.65 21.24
C ASP A 249 -15.32 33.49 21.85
N ARG A 250 -14.65 32.40 22.27
CA ARG A 250 -15.30 31.14 22.67
C ARG A 250 -15.14 30.88 24.16
N GLN A 251 -16.23 30.47 24.81
CA GLN A 251 -16.14 29.83 26.12
C GLN A 251 -15.80 28.35 25.94
N VAL A 252 -14.77 27.90 26.65
CA VAL A 252 -14.28 26.52 26.56
C VAL A 252 -14.08 25.91 27.93
N VAL A 253 -14.26 24.59 27.97
CA VAL A 253 -13.96 23.76 29.13
C VAL A 253 -12.59 23.13 28.93
N VAL A 254 -11.72 23.29 29.92
CA VAL A 254 -10.36 22.75 29.88
C VAL A 254 -10.31 21.45 30.66
N LEU A 255 -9.94 20.36 29.97
CA LEU A 255 -9.83 19.03 30.54
C LEU A 255 -8.40 18.50 30.40
N ASP A 256 -7.95 17.81 31.44
CA ASP A 256 -6.70 17.05 31.45
C ASP A 256 -6.98 15.55 31.34
N ALA A 257 -6.13 14.82 30.62
CA ALA A 257 -6.16 13.35 30.54
C ALA A 257 -4.75 12.77 30.55
N LEU A 258 -4.56 11.61 31.18
CA LEU A 258 -3.30 10.86 31.15
C LEU A 258 -3.53 9.56 30.37
N VAL A 259 -3.02 9.51 29.16
CA VAL A 259 -3.36 8.48 28.18
C VAL A 259 -2.21 7.48 28.08
N PRO A 260 -2.42 6.18 28.37
CA PRO A 260 -1.37 5.17 28.26
C PRO A 260 -1.02 4.89 26.80
N HIS A 261 0.27 4.68 26.51
CA HIS A 261 0.73 4.21 25.20
C HIS A 261 0.24 2.78 24.94
N ASP A 262 -0.17 2.48 23.70
CA ASP A 262 -0.66 1.14 23.34
C ASP A 262 0.44 0.06 23.41
N HIS A 263 1.71 0.45 23.44
CA HIS A 263 2.86 -0.44 23.57
C HIS A 263 3.70 -0.09 24.79
N LYS A 264 4.35 -1.10 25.37
CA LYS A 264 5.32 -0.88 26.44
C LYS A 264 6.59 -0.27 25.87
N SER A 265 7.08 0.78 26.52
CA SER A 265 8.41 1.35 26.25
C SER A 265 9.49 0.47 26.89
N SER A 266 10.72 0.59 26.43
CA SER A 266 11.87 -0.12 27.01
C SER A 266 12.97 0.85 27.43
N LYS A 267 13.72 0.49 28.47
CA LYS A 267 14.95 1.18 28.88
C LYS A 267 15.95 0.17 29.42
N LEU A 268 17.23 0.53 29.45
CA LEU A 268 18.23 -0.23 30.18
C LEU A 268 18.14 0.09 31.67
N ASN A 269 18.16 -0.94 32.51
CA ASN A 269 18.37 -0.76 33.94
C ASN A 269 19.88 -0.55 34.24
N GLU A 270 20.21 -0.26 35.50
CA GLU A 270 21.60 -0.04 35.96
C GLU A 270 22.54 -1.24 35.71
N GLN A 271 21.98 -2.43 35.45
CA GLN A 271 22.71 -3.66 35.16
C GLN A 271 22.82 -3.93 33.65
N GLY A 272 22.42 -2.98 32.80
CA GLY A 272 22.45 -3.11 31.34
C GLY A 272 21.39 -4.06 30.76
N LYS A 273 20.36 -4.42 31.53
CA LYS A 273 19.25 -5.27 31.06
C LYS A 273 18.09 -4.41 30.56
N VAL A 274 17.52 -4.78 29.41
CA VAL A 274 16.29 -4.19 28.88
C VAL A 274 15.12 -4.50 29.82
N VAL A 275 14.48 -3.45 30.33
CA VAL A 275 13.26 -3.52 31.13
C VAL A 275 12.14 -2.77 30.42
N PHE A 276 10.96 -3.36 30.39
CA PHE A 276 9.77 -2.77 29.76
C PHE A 276 8.90 -2.06 30.80
N TYR A 277 8.36 -0.89 30.45
CA TYR A 277 7.48 -0.10 31.31
C TYR A 277 6.33 0.52 30.50
N GLN A 278 5.25 0.91 31.19
CA GLN A 278 4.12 1.58 30.57
C GLN A 278 4.45 3.07 30.36
N GLY A 279 4.42 3.53 29.12
CA GLY A 279 4.52 4.96 28.78
C GLY A 279 3.16 5.63 28.84
N PHE A 280 3.16 6.95 29.07
CA PHE A 280 1.96 7.79 29.07
C PHE A 280 2.22 9.10 28.31
N ASP A 281 1.21 9.59 27.61
CA ASP A 281 1.15 10.98 27.15
C ASP A 281 0.12 11.74 28.02
N PHE A 282 0.51 12.90 28.52
CA PHE A 282 -0.37 13.82 29.25
C PHE A 282 -0.94 14.83 28.26
N TYR A 283 -2.26 14.97 28.25
CA TYR A 283 -2.99 15.87 27.37
C TYR A 283 -3.74 16.94 28.18
N ARG A 284 -3.78 18.15 27.62
CA ARG A 284 -4.71 19.22 28.02
C ARG A 284 -5.51 19.65 26.79
N GLY A 285 -6.83 19.54 26.87
CA GLY A 285 -7.77 19.82 25.79
C GLY A 285 -8.70 20.98 26.14
N TRP A 286 -8.98 21.84 25.16
CA TRP A 286 -9.93 22.95 25.27
C TRP A 286 -11.15 22.66 24.40
N LEU A 287 -12.28 22.36 25.05
CA LEU A 287 -13.51 21.89 24.42
C LEU A 287 -14.54 23.02 24.31
N ASP A 288 -15.07 23.26 23.12
CA ASP A 288 -16.18 24.18 22.90
C ASP A 288 -17.52 23.44 23.01
N LEU A 289 -18.15 23.49 24.19
CA LEU A 289 -19.41 22.80 24.45
C LEU A 289 -20.57 23.35 23.62
N SER A 290 -20.54 24.64 23.26
CA SER A 290 -21.56 25.24 22.38
C SER A 290 -21.51 24.67 20.95
N ARG A 291 -20.38 24.06 20.59
CA ARG A 291 -20.13 23.38 19.31
C ARG A 291 -19.92 21.89 19.51
N GLY A 292 -20.71 21.27 20.39
CA GLY A 292 -20.74 19.82 20.56
C GLY A 292 -19.46 19.24 21.17
N GLY A 293 -18.73 20.01 21.98
CA GLY A 293 -17.52 19.53 22.64
C GLY A 293 -16.35 19.30 21.69
N VAL A 294 -16.29 20.02 20.57
CA VAL A 294 -15.15 19.96 19.65
C VAL A 294 -13.92 20.60 20.29
N ILE A 295 -12.76 19.95 20.15
CA ILE A 295 -11.47 20.46 20.59
C ILE A 295 -11.06 21.64 19.71
N VAL A 296 -10.94 22.84 20.30
CA VAL A 296 -10.41 24.02 19.61
C VAL A 296 -8.90 24.12 19.70
N LYS A 297 -8.33 23.58 20.79
CA LYS A 297 -6.90 23.50 21.06
C LYS A 297 -6.62 22.22 21.84
N LEU A 298 -5.53 21.54 21.51
CA LEU A 298 -4.99 20.41 22.27
C LEU A 298 -3.50 20.64 22.47
N GLN A 299 -2.98 20.27 23.63
CA GLN A 299 -1.55 20.19 23.87
C GLN A 299 -1.24 18.87 24.54
N TRP A 300 -0.09 18.29 24.23
CA TRP A 300 0.35 17.07 24.90
C TRP A 300 1.84 17.06 25.19
N TRP A 301 2.19 16.26 26.20
CA TRP A 301 3.52 16.10 26.74
C TRP A 301 3.77 14.62 27.04
N TYR A 302 5.04 14.23 27.24
CA TYR A 302 5.31 12.99 27.97
C TYR A 302 4.78 13.12 29.40
N GLY A 303 4.04 12.10 29.83
CA GLY A 303 3.40 12.03 31.14
C GLY A 303 3.94 10.87 31.99
N SER A 304 3.59 10.90 33.27
CA SER A 304 3.79 9.80 34.21
C SER A 304 2.72 9.84 35.30
N GLU A 305 2.45 8.70 35.93
CA GLU A 305 1.57 8.68 37.12
C GLU A 305 2.12 9.60 38.23
N GLY A 306 1.22 10.27 38.94
CA GLY A 306 1.56 11.17 40.05
C GLY A 306 2.26 12.48 39.65
N MET A 307 2.37 12.78 38.35
CA MET A 307 2.95 14.05 37.89
C MET A 307 2.13 15.27 38.34
N ASP A 308 2.82 16.38 38.60
CA ASP A 308 2.17 17.67 38.76
C ASP A 308 1.73 18.19 37.38
N ARG A 309 0.43 18.09 37.11
CA ARG A 309 -0.18 18.42 35.82
C ARG A 309 -0.14 19.91 35.52
N GLU A 310 -0.37 20.77 36.52
CA GLU A 310 -0.31 22.22 36.31
C GLU A 310 1.12 22.65 36.00
N LYS A 311 2.09 22.15 36.77
CA LYS A 311 3.51 22.42 36.49
C LYS A 311 3.93 21.87 35.13
N ARG A 312 3.44 20.70 34.71
CA ARG A 312 3.75 20.17 33.38
C ARG A 312 3.18 21.05 32.28
N ALA A 313 1.94 21.51 32.43
CA ALA A 313 1.24 22.32 31.44
C ALA A 313 1.89 23.71 31.21
N THR A 314 2.81 24.15 32.08
CA THR A 314 3.61 25.37 31.85
C THR A 314 4.88 25.14 31.02
N THR A 315 5.24 23.88 30.74
CA THR A 315 6.42 23.54 29.92
C THR A 315 6.07 23.45 28.43
N THR A 316 7.06 23.53 27.55
CA THR A 316 6.84 23.35 26.10
C THR A 316 6.23 21.98 25.81
N PRO A 317 5.09 21.91 25.09
CA PRO A 317 4.47 20.65 24.72
C PRO A 317 5.30 19.89 23.68
N LYS A 318 5.14 18.57 23.67
CA LYS A 318 5.60 17.67 22.60
C LYS A 318 4.86 17.98 21.29
N GLY A 319 3.60 18.39 21.38
CA GLY A 319 2.86 18.89 20.24
C GLY A 319 1.61 19.65 20.60
N THR A 320 1.07 20.35 19.61
CA THR A 320 -0.20 21.05 19.71
C THR A 320 -1.11 20.71 18.54
N VAL A 321 -2.42 20.81 18.79
CA VAL A 321 -3.44 20.84 17.73
C VAL A 321 -4.22 22.13 17.87
N VAL A 322 -4.50 22.79 16.75
CA VAL A 322 -5.42 23.93 16.68
C VAL A 322 -6.48 23.67 15.62
N SER A 323 -7.75 23.73 16.02
CA SER A 323 -8.90 23.62 15.10
C SER A 323 -9.38 25.01 14.72
N SER A 324 -8.92 25.51 13.58
CA SER A 324 -9.13 26.90 13.17
C SER A 324 -10.51 27.13 12.55
N LYS A 325 -11.05 26.14 11.83
CA LYS A 325 -12.40 26.18 11.23
C LYS A 325 -13.24 25.02 11.73
N ILE A 326 -14.40 25.33 12.29
CA ILE A 326 -15.39 24.36 12.76
C ILE A 326 -16.71 24.65 12.05
N ARG A 327 -17.27 23.64 11.39
CA ARG A 327 -18.53 23.74 10.65
C ARG A 327 -19.61 22.93 11.34
N ARG A 328 -20.83 23.46 11.38
CA ARG A 328 -22.04 22.68 11.70
C ARG A 328 -22.55 22.00 10.43
N LEU A 329 -22.70 20.69 10.45
CA LEU A 329 -23.19 19.86 9.35
C LEU A 329 -24.72 19.75 9.38
N GLU A 330 -25.30 19.18 8.33
CA GLU A 330 -26.75 18.97 8.22
C GLU A 330 -27.30 18.02 9.31
N SER A 331 -26.53 17.00 9.72
CA SER A 331 -26.83 16.17 10.90
C SER A 331 -26.92 16.96 12.22
N GLY A 332 -26.52 18.23 12.22
CA GLY A 332 -26.33 19.03 13.42
C GLY A 332 -25.07 18.68 14.20
N ALA A 333 -24.19 17.83 13.65
CA ALA A 333 -22.82 17.64 14.15
C ALA A 333 -21.96 18.88 13.90
N TYR A 334 -20.93 19.05 14.70
CA TYR A 334 -19.85 20.01 14.51
C TYR A 334 -18.58 19.25 14.13
N PHE A 335 -17.90 19.72 13.09
CA PHE A 335 -16.67 19.09 12.59
C PHE A 335 -15.57 20.13 12.39
N PRO A 336 -14.34 19.90 12.89
CA PRO A 336 -13.20 20.78 12.65
C PRO A 336 -12.64 20.54 11.23
N THR A 337 -13.11 21.33 10.26
CA THR A 337 -12.75 21.14 8.84
C THR A 337 -11.31 21.56 8.52
N VAL A 338 -10.68 22.37 9.39
CA VAL A 338 -9.25 22.67 9.30
C VAL A 338 -8.61 22.49 10.67
N THR A 339 -7.70 21.52 10.76
CA THR A 339 -6.84 21.32 11.94
C THR A 339 -5.37 21.43 11.55
N VAL A 340 -4.58 22.05 12.42
CA VAL A 340 -3.13 22.12 12.30
C VAL A 340 -2.52 21.40 13.50
N VAL A 341 -1.67 20.43 13.22
CA VAL A 341 -0.89 19.68 14.21
C VAL A 341 0.57 20.13 14.10
N GLU A 342 1.12 20.68 15.18
CA GLU A 342 2.54 21.01 15.26
C GLU A 342 3.22 20.09 16.26
N THR A 343 4.33 19.48 15.87
CA THR A 343 5.18 18.70 16.78
C THR A 343 6.47 19.45 17.03
N TYR A 344 6.87 19.56 18.29
CA TYR A 344 8.06 20.28 18.71
C TYR A 344 9.20 19.30 18.92
N GLY A 345 10.42 19.74 18.61
CA GLY A 345 11.63 19.01 18.91
C GLY A 345 12.70 19.95 19.45
N ALA A 346 13.79 19.34 19.92
CA ALA A 346 14.95 20.07 20.36
C ALA A 346 15.67 20.67 19.14
N ASP A 347 15.87 21.98 19.20
CA ASP A 347 16.62 22.75 18.22
C ASP A 347 18.07 22.86 18.67
N PHE A 348 18.95 22.17 17.93
CA PHE A 348 20.40 22.19 18.14
C PHE A 348 21.13 23.08 17.14
N SER A 349 20.40 23.90 16.37
CA SER A 349 20.98 24.82 15.38
C SER A 349 21.74 25.99 16.02
N THR A 350 21.52 26.25 17.31
CA THR A 350 22.22 27.28 18.08
C THR A 350 23.23 26.66 19.05
N ASP A 351 24.38 27.33 19.22
CA ASP A 351 25.48 27.10 20.16
C ASP A 351 25.32 25.90 21.12
N GLN A 352 26.22 24.90 21.01
CA GLN A 352 26.16 23.63 21.78
C GLN A 352 26.24 23.81 23.31
N GLU A 353 26.60 25.00 23.80
CA GLU A 353 26.66 25.32 25.23
C GLU A 353 25.36 25.92 25.80
N ALA A 354 24.40 26.31 24.95
CA ALA A 354 23.11 26.82 25.39
C ALA A 354 22.10 25.66 25.64
N PRO A 355 21.17 25.79 26.61
CA PRO A 355 20.10 24.83 26.77
C PRO A 355 19.25 24.77 25.49
N ALA A 356 19.00 23.56 24.99
CA ALA A 356 18.23 23.34 23.76
C ALA A 356 16.93 24.14 23.77
N SER A 357 16.76 25.01 22.78
CA SER A 357 15.48 25.66 22.53
C SER A 357 14.54 24.65 21.85
N TYR A 358 13.23 24.83 21.98
CA TYR A 358 12.27 23.95 21.32
C TYR A 358 11.56 24.73 20.21
N SER A 359 11.64 24.22 18.99
CA SER A 359 11.02 24.80 17.82
C SER A 359 9.99 23.82 17.23
N VAL A 360 9.10 24.33 16.38
CA VAL A 360 8.23 23.45 15.59
C VAL A 360 9.14 22.71 14.61
N HIS A 361 9.12 21.39 14.65
CA HIS A 361 9.88 20.54 13.72
C HIS A 361 9.06 20.19 12.49
N GLN A 362 7.78 19.89 12.71
CA GLN A 362 6.85 19.48 11.68
C GLN A 362 5.51 20.16 11.93
N ARG A 363 4.91 20.66 10.85
CA ARG A 363 3.54 21.17 10.81
C ARG A 363 2.74 20.30 9.85
N ARG A 364 1.61 19.78 10.32
CA ARG A 364 0.67 19.03 9.49
C ARG A 364 -0.68 19.72 9.49
N THR A 365 -1.14 20.10 8.30
CA THR A 365 -2.45 20.72 8.10
C THR A 365 -3.39 19.71 7.46
N TYR A 366 -4.51 19.44 8.13
CA TYR A 366 -5.63 18.68 7.58
C TYR A 366 -6.69 19.67 7.09
N ASP A 367 -6.88 19.76 5.78
CA ASP A 367 -7.89 20.60 5.15
C ASP A 367 -8.98 19.70 4.55
N CYS A 368 -10.06 19.52 5.31
CA CYS A 368 -11.19 18.69 4.92
C CYS A 368 -12.14 19.51 4.04
N LYS A 369 -11.96 19.40 2.72
CA LYS A 369 -12.70 20.12 1.68
C LYS A 369 -14.17 19.72 1.62
N LEU A 370 -14.44 18.43 1.77
CA LEU A 370 -15.77 17.85 1.83
C LEU A 370 -15.94 17.18 3.20
N VAL A 371 -17.06 17.44 3.86
CA VAL A 371 -17.48 16.69 5.06
C VAL A 371 -19.01 16.64 5.05
N GLU A 372 -19.58 15.46 4.90
CA GLU A 372 -21.03 15.26 4.79
C GLU A 372 -21.48 14.23 5.81
N SER A 373 -22.57 14.55 6.50
CA SER A 373 -23.17 13.67 7.48
C SER A 373 -24.61 14.13 7.79
N PRO A 374 -25.59 13.20 7.89
CA PRO A 374 -25.42 11.77 7.63
C PRO A 374 -25.28 11.53 6.12
N ILE A 375 -24.68 10.39 5.76
CA ILE A 375 -24.71 9.89 4.39
C ILE A 375 -25.52 8.59 4.38
N ASP A 376 -26.22 8.32 3.29
CA ASP A 376 -26.98 7.09 3.11
C ASP A 376 -26.30 6.25 2.01
N LEU A 377 -25.47 5.31 2.44
CA LEU A 377 -24.75 4.39 1.56
C LEU A 377 -25.16 2.95 1.87
N PRO A 378 -25.47 2.14 0.83
CA PRO A 378 -25.86 0.76 1.03
C PRO A 378 -24.65 -0.09 1.49
N ALA A 379 -24.91 -1.23 2.14
CA ALA A 379 -23.85 -2.07 2.71
C ALA A 379 -22.87 -2.63 1.66
N ASP A 380 -23.35 -2.85 0.44
CA ASP A 380 -22.55 -3.35 -0.69
C ASP A 380 -21.57 -2.30 -1.26
N PHE A 381 -21.79 -1.00 -1.02
CA PHE A 381 -20.79 0.03 -1.31
C PHE A 381 -19.42 -0.28 -0.66
N PHE A 382 -19.46 -0.82 0.56
CA PHE A 382 -18.28 -1.22 1.33
C PHE A 382 -17.79 -2.63 1.00
N GLN A 383 -18.42 -3.31 0.04
CA GLN A 383 -17.99 -4.59 -0.54
C GLN A 383 -17.80 -4.44 -2.06
N PRO A 384 -16.70 -3.79 -2.50
CA PRO A 384 -16.39 -3.61 -3.91
C PRO A 384 -16.54 -4.91 -4.72
N LYS A 385 -17.18 -4.79 -5.89
CA LYS A 385 -17.18 -5.86 -6.89
C LYS A 385 -15.95 -5.71 -7.77
N TYR A 386 -15.22 -6.81 -7.96
CA TYR A 386 -13.97 -6.83 -8.72
C TYR A 386 -14.17 -7.39 -10.14
N PRO A 387 -13.23 -7.12 -11.06
CA PRO A 387 -13.22 -7.72 -12.40
C PRO A 387 -13.37 -9.24 -12.40
N VAL A 388 -13.95 -9.78 -13.47
CA VAL A 388 -14.02 -11.24 -13.68
C VAL A 388 -12.60 -11.81 -13.77
N GLY A 389 -12.37 -12.98 -13.18
CA GLY A 389 -11.03 -13.59 -13.13
C GLY A 389 -10.07 -12.92 -12.15
N GLN A 390 -10.52 -11.94 -11.35
CA GLN A 390 -9.71 -11.33 -10.30
C GLN A 390 -9.31 -12.38 -9.26
N THR A 391 -8.01 -12.48 -9.01
CA THR A 391 -7.48 -13.26 -7.90
C THR A 391 -7.30 -12.41 -6.65
N TYR A 392 -7.30 -13.11 -5.52
CA TYR A 392 -7.15 -12.50 -4.21
C TYR A 392 -5.86 -13.00 -3.59
N TYR A 393 -5.07 -12.12 -2.99
CA TYR A 393 -3.93 -12.51 -2.16
C TYR A 393 -4.34 -12.43 -0.69
N ASP A 394 -4.44 -13.59 -0.03
CA ASP A 394 -4.72 -13.66 1.40
C ASP A 394 -3.41 -13.41 2.17
N VAL A 395 -3.32 -12.27 2.85
CA VAL A 395 -2.08 -11.79 3.48
C VAL A 395 -1.71 -12.66 4.68
N GLU A 396 -2.71 -13.18 5.41
CA GLU A 396 -2.48 -14.03 6.57
C GLU A 396 -1.94 -15.41 6.19
N THR A 397 -2.47 -16.02 5.14
CA THR A 397 -2.07 -17.35 4.67
C THR A 397 -0.98 -17.30 3.60
N LYS A 398 -0.67 -16.12 3.07
CA LYS A 398 0.26 -15.87 1.96
C LYS A 398 -0.08 -16.63 0.67
N ASN A 399 -1.37 -16.90 0.44
CA ASN A 399 -1.86 -17.67 -0.71
C ASN A 399 -2.67 -16.82 -1.68
N ILE A 400 -2.67 -17.20 -2.97
CA ILE A 400 -3.56 -16.61 -3.98
C ILE A 400 -4.83 -17.45 -4.10
N VAL A 401 -5.97 -16.89 -3.70
CA VAL A 401 -7.31 -17.51 -3.84
C VAL A 401 -7.83 -17.25 -5.26
N GLY A 402 -8.35 -18.30 -5.90
CA GLY A 402 -8.78 -18.29 -7.30
C GLY A 402 -7.68 -18.65 -8.29
N ALA A 403 -6.46 -18.96 -7.82
CA ALA A 403 -5.44 -19.61 -8.62
C ALA A 403 -5.74 -21.12 -8.78
N LEU A 404 -5.33 -21.68 -9.90
CA LEU A 404 -5.27 -23.13 -10.10
C LEU A 404 -4.10 -23.70 -9.31
N ASP A 405 -4.18 -24.98 -8.93
CA ASP A 405 -3.02 -25.69 -8.39
C ASP A 405 -1.89 -25.66 -9.43
N PRO A 406 -0.71 -25.10 -9.09
CA PRO A 406 0.37 -24.90 -10.05
C PRO A 406 0.90 -26.26 -10.51
N LYS A 407 0.93 -26.48 -11.82
CA LYS A 407 1.54 -27.69 -12.40
C LYS A 407 3.00 -27.43 -12.75
N PRO A 408 3.89 -28.44 -12.60
CA PRO A 408 5.28 -28.30 -12.99
C PRO A 408 5.41 -28.14 -14.51
N SER A 409 6.42 -27.39 -14.96
CA SER A 409 6.76 -27.24 -16.38
C SER A 409 6.87 -28.59 -17.08
N VAL A 410 6.17 -28.74 -18.21
CA VAL A 410 6.20 -29.99 -18.98
C VAL A 410 7.60 -30.18 -19.57
N LYS A 411 8.27 -31.26 -19.17
CA LYS A 411 9.65 -31.56 -19.55
C LYS A 411 9.74 -32.13 -20.98
N PRO A 412 10.86 -31.90 -21.69
CA PRO A 412 11.13 -32.60 -22.94
C PRO A 412 10.97 -34.12 -22.81
N GLY A 413 10.34 -34.74 -23.81
CA GLY A 413 9.98 -36.16 -23.85
C GLY A 413 8.60 -36.50 -23.27
N ALA A 414 7.95 -35.59 -22.55
CA ALA A 414 6.57 -35.80 -22.09
C ALA A 414 5.56 -35.56 -23.23
N VAL A 415 4.39 -36.19 -23.14
CA VAL A 415 3.26 -35.90 -24.04
C VAL A 415 2.76 -34.48 -23.77
N ALA A 416 2.56 -33.70 -24.83
CA ALA A 416 2.03 -32.35 -24.70
C ALA A 416 0.57 -32.38 -24.17
N PRO A 417 0.21 -31.56 -23.17
CA PRO A 417 -1.17 -31.34 -22.76
C PRO A 417 -2.07 -30.93 -23.94
N PRO A 418 -3.37 -31.25 -23.93
CA PRO A 418 -4.28 -30.85 -25.00
C PRO A 418 -4.51 -29.32 -25.00
N LEU A 419 -4.92 -28.78 -26.15
CA LEU A 419 -5.28 -27.37 -26.35
C LEU A 419 -6.80 -27.14 -26.23
N GLU A 420 -7.39 -27.68 -25.17
CA GLU A 420 -8.85 -27.61 -24.94
C GLU A 420 -9.25 -26.28 -24.27
N GLY A 421 -10.47 -25.81 -24.54
CA GLY A 421 -11.04 -24.63 -23.87
C GLY A 421 -10.53 -23.27 -24.38
N LEU A 422 -9.68 -23.26 -25.40
CA LEU A 422 -9.19 -22.04 -26.02
C LEU A 422 -10.26 -21.38 -26.90
N HIS A 423 -10.28 -20.05 -26.92
CA HIS A 423 -11.08 -19.27 -27.86
C HIS A 423 -10.24 -18.91 -29.09
N TRP A 424 -10.47 -19.61 -30.20
CA TRP A 424 -9.73 -19.44 -31.46
C TRP A 424 -10.22 -18.24 -32.29
N LEU A 425 -9.29 -17.40 -32.73
CA LEU A 425 -9.63 -16.16 -33.45
C LEU A 425 -10.03 -16.39 -34.92
N ASP A 426 -9.63 -17.51 -35.53
CA ASP A 426 -10.07 -17.87 -36.89
C ASP A 426 -11.46 -18.53 -36.91
N GLY A 427 -12.05 -18.77 -35.73
CA GLY A 427 -13.35 -19.40 -35.53
C GLY A 427 -13.35 -20.93 -35.71
N ASN A 428 -12.20 -21.56 -35.96
CA ASN A 428 -12.08 -23.00 -36.07
C ASN A 428 -11.44 -23.57 -34.80
N GLU A 429 -11.94 -24.69 -34.31
CA GLU A 429 -11.27 -25.44 -33.26
C GLU A 429 -10.03 -26.14 -33.82
N HIS A 430 -8.90 -26.04 -33.11
CA HIS A 430 -7.67 -26.75 -33.47
C HIS A 430 -7.23 -27.69 -32.34
N SER A 431 -6.59 -28.80 -32.69
CA SER A 431 -6.12 -29.81 -31.72
C SER A 431 -4.72 -30.33 -32.04
N LEU A 432 -3.98 -30.80 -31.03
CA LEU A 432 -2.67 -31.43 -31.28
C LEU A 432 -2.78 -32.76 -32.03
N GLU A 433 -3.95 -33.41 -31.99
CA GLU A 433 -4.18 -34.67 -32.71
C GLU A 433 -4.25 -34.46 -34.23
N GLU A 434 -4.89 -33.38 -34.69
CA GLU A 434 -4.94 -33.08 -36.13
C GLU A 434 -3.58 -32.59 -36.66
N LEU A 435 -2.77 -31.98 -35.79
CA LEU A 435 -1.44 -31.47 -36.12
C LEU A 435 -0.34 -32.55 -36.07
N ARG A 436 -0.69 -33.82 -35.85
CA ARG A 436 0.26 -34.94 -35.93
C ARG A 436 1.01 -34.92 -37.26
N GLY A 437 2.31 -35.21 -37.20
CA GLY A 437 3.19 -35.09 -38.36
C GLY A 437 3.75 -33.68 -38.61
N HIS A 438 3.25 -32.66 -37.90
CA HIS A 438 3.81 -31.30 -37.89
C HIS A 438 4.56 -31.05 -36.60
N VAL A 439 5.64 -30.26 -36.68
CA VAL A 439 6.19 -29.62 -35.48
C VAL A 439 5.27 -28.46 -35.11
N VAL A 440 4.87 -28.36 -33.84
CA VAL A 440 4.03 -27.26 -33.35
C VAL A 440 4.87 -26.37 -32.44
N VAL A 441 4.90 -25.08 -32.71
CA VAL A 441 5.55 -24.07 -31.89
C VAL A 441 4.46 -23.26 -31.20
N LEU A 442 4.36 -23.42 -29.88
CA LEU A 442 3.46 -22.63 -29.05
C LEU A 442 4.21 -21.43 -28.50
N GLU A 443 3.61 -20.26 -28.62
CA GLU A 443 4.01 -19.04 -27.92
C GLU A 443 2.89 -18.66 -26.94
N PHE A 444 3.19 -18.73 -25.65
CA PHE A 444 2.35 -18.15 -24.62
C PHE A 444 2.74 -16.69 -24.43
N TRP A 445 1.80 -15.78 -24.61
CA TRP A 445 2.10 -14.35 -24.67
C TRP A 445 0.98 -13.47 -24.11
N ARG A 446 1.30 -12.18 -23.97
CA ARG A 446 0.41 -11.13 -23.46
C ARG A 446 0.60 -9.86 -24.29
N LEU A 447 -0.49 -9.14 -24.56
CA LEU A 447 -0.50 -7.99 -25.46
C LEU A 447 0.24 -6.82 -24.82
N ARG A 448 0.06 -6.64 -23.51
CA ARG A 448 0.68 -5.54 -22.77
C ARG A 448 2.09 -5.84 -22.25
N SER A 449 2.53 -7.11 -22.31
CA SER A 449 3.93 -7.46 -22.08
C SER A 449 4.84 -6.87 -23.15
N ARG A 450 5.74 -5.97 -22.76
CA ARG A 450 6.71 -5.35 -23.68
C ARG A 450 7.65 -6.41 -24.25
N GLN A 451 8.11 -7.33 -23.42
CA GLN A 451 8.98 -8.44 -23.80
C GLN A 451 8.33 -9.33 -24.85
N CYS A 452 7.03 -9.64 -24.72
CA CYS A 452 6.31 -10.41 -25.74
C CYS A 452 6.24 -9.66 -27.08
N ARG A 453 5.96 -8.35 -27.07
CA ARG A 453 5.91 -7.56 -28.31
C ARG A 453 7.28 -7.47 -28.97
N ASP A 454 8.33 -7.33 -28.16
CA ASP A 454 9.71 -7.23 -28.62
C ASP A 454 10.20 -8.55 -29.27
N THR A 455 9.61 -9.72 -28.95
CA THR A 455 9.96 -11.02 -29.55
C THR A 455 9.26 -11.32 -30.88
N VAL A 456 8.18 -10.60 -31.23
CA VAL A 456 7.43 -10.85 -32.48
C VAL A 456 8.31 -10.85 -33.73
N PRO A 457 9.27 -9.92 -33.94
CA PRO A 457 10.15 -9.95 -35.10
C PRO A 457 11.00 -11.23 -35.20
N ALA A 458 11.53 -11.72 -34.08
CA ALA A 458 12.31 -12.97 -34.03
C ALA A 458 11.45 -14.17 -34.42
N LEU A 459 10.23 -14.23 -33.91
CA LEU A 459 9.29 -15.30 -34.22
C LEU A 459 8.89 -15.27 -35.70
N LYS A 460 8.62 -14.10 -36.28
CA LYS A 460 8.39 -13.96 -37.74
C LYS A 460 9.55 -14.49 -38.56
N GLU A 461 10.80 -14.19 -38.16
CA GLU A 461 12.00 -14.72 -38.83
C GLU A 461 12.04 -16.25 -38.78
N VAL A 462 11.79 -16.85 -37.62
CA VAL A 462 11.72 -18.31 -37.44
C VAL A 462 10.61 -18.91 -38.32
N GLN A 463 9.41 -18.35 -38.32
CA GLN A 463 8.30 -18.83 -39.16
C GLN A 463 8.67 -18.79 -40.65
N GLN A 464 9.27 -17.68 -41.09
CA GLN A 464 9.69 -17.52 -42.48
C GLN A 464 10.76 -18.56 -42.87
N HIS A 465 11.70 -18.86 -41.97
CA HIS A 465 12.72 -19.88 -42.17
C HIS A 465 12.13 -21.28 -42.44
N TYR A 466 11.00 -21.60 -41.81
CA TYR A 466 10.31 -22.89 -41.97
C TYR A 466 9.14 -22.87 -42.96
N SER A 467 8.99 -21.81 -43.77
CA SER A 467 7.93 -21.73 -44.78
C SER A 467 7.97 -22.92 -45.75
N GLY A 468 6.82 -23.58 -45.93
CA GLY A 468 6.68 -24.79 -46.76
C GLY A 468 7.16 -26.09 -46.12
N ARG A 469 7.63 -26.07 -44.86
CA ARG A 469 7.91 -27.26 -44.04
C ARG A 469 6.70 -27.55 -43.13
N PRO A 470 6.53 -28.79 -42.61
CA PRO A 470 5.41 -29.13 -41.75
C PRO A 470 5.64 -28.58 -40.32
N VAL A 471 5.53 -27.25 -40.18
CA VAL A 471 5.68 -26.52 -38.92
C VAL A 471 4.51 -25.56 -38.76
N THR A 472 3.81 -25.64 -37.62
CA THR A 472 2.66 -24.80 -37.28
C THR A 472 3.01 -23.92 -36.08
N PHE A 473 2.72 -22.62 -36.18
CA PHE A 473 2.93 -21.66 -35.10
C PHE A 473 1.58 -21.25 -34.52
N ILE A 474 1.44 -21.38 -33.20
CA ILE A 474 0.23 -21.04 -32.45
C ILE A 474 0.63 -20.09 -31.33
N ALA A 475 0.00 -18.92 -31.29
CA ALA A 475 0.16 -17.93 -30.25
C ALA A 475 -1.07 -17.96 -29.32
N ILE A 476 -0.85 -18.32 -28.08
CA ILE A 476 -1.87 -18.49 -27.03
C ILE A 476 -1.76 -17.29 -26.08
N HIS A 477 -2.78 -16.45 -26.12
CA HIS A 477 -2.88 -15.24 -25.31
C HIS A 477 -3.68 -15.50 -24.03
N THR A 478 -3.27 -14.94 -22.89
CA THR A 478 -4.08 -14.98 -21.66
C THR A 478 -5.01 -13.79 -21.60
N ALA A 479 -6.32 -14.01 -21.42
CA ALA A 479 -7.36 -12.97 -21.47
C ALA A 479 -7.10 -11.83 -20.46
N GLU A 480 -6.42 -10.76 -20.90
CA GLU A 480 -6.14 -9.58 -20.08
C GLU A 480 -7.41 -8.77 -19.69
N ALA A 481 -8.56 -9.11 -20.27
CA ALA A 481 -9.87 -8.48 -20.10
C ALA A 481 -11.01 -9.44 -20.51
N ASP A 482 -12.15 -8.90 -20.97
CA ASP A 482 -13.18 -9.67 -21.67
C ASP A 482 -12.64 -10.25 -22.99
N THR A 483 -12.98 -11.51 -23.29
CA THR A 483 -12.46 -12.28 -24.44
C THR A 483 -12.71 -11.58 -25.77
N GLU A 484 -13.87 -10.95 -25.99
CA GLU A 484 -14.18 -10.30 -27.28
C GLU A 484 -13.35 -9.03 -27.47
N GLN A 485 -13.16 -8.26 -26.40
CA GLN A 485 -12.29 -7.08 -26.44
C GLN A 485 -10.82 -7.47 -26.65
N THR A 486 -10.36 -8.53 -25.99
CA THR A 486 -9.02 -9.08 -26.16
C THR A 486 -8.81 -9.57 -27.60
N ALA A 487 -9.78 -10.27 -28.20
CA ALA A 487 -9.70 -10.74 -29.58
C ALA A 487 -9.49 -9.58 -30.56
N LYS A 488 -10.31 -8.52 -30.47
CA LYS A 488 -10.16 -7.31 -31.32
C LYS A 488 -8.79 -6.66 -31.18
N ALA A 489 -8.24 -6.61 -29.97
CA ALA A 489 -6.94 -6.01 -29.71
C ALA A 489 -5.79 -6.86 -30.30
N ILE A 490 -5.89 -8.19 -30.21
CA ILE A 490 -4.93 -9.12 -30.82
C ILE A 490 -4.99 -9.01 -32.35
N GLU A 491 -6.19 -8.97 -32.95
CA GLU A 491 -6.35 -8.82 -34.41
C GLU A 491 -5.73 -7.52 -34.93
N GLN A 492 -5.97 -6.41 -34.22
CA GLN A 492 -5.39 -5.11 -34.57
C GLN A 492 -3.86 -5.16 -34.49
N PHE A 493 -3.30 -5.68 -33.39
CA PHE A 493 -1.86 -5.80 -33.23
C PHE A 493 -1.23 -6.74 -34.27
N GLY A 494 -1.88 -7.88 -34.55
CA GLY A 494 -1.45 -8.83 -35.57
C GLY A 494 -1.43 -8.20 -36.97
N SER A 495 -2.44 -7.39 -37.29
CA SER A 495 -2.47 -6.61 -38.54
C SER A 495 -1.33 -5.60 -38.60
N ASP A 496 -1.11 -4.83 -37.54
CA ASP A 496 -0.08 -3.78 -37.49
C ASP A 496 1.34 -4.34 -37.57
N GLN A 497 1.57 -5.54 -37.03
CA GLN A 497 2.87 -6.21 -37.04
C GLN A 497 3.04 -7.19 -38.22
N ASP A 498 2.03 -7.35 -39.09
CA ASP A 498 1.99 -8.41 -40.12
C ASP A 498 2.34 -9.79 -39.53
N TRP A 499 1.69 -10.12 -38.41
CA TRP A 499 1.93 -11.33 -37.63
C TRP A 499 0.77 -12.31 -37.82
N LYS A 500 1.01 -13.39 -38.58
CA LYS A 500 -0.03 -14.29 -39.15
C LYS A 500 -0.08 -15.66 -38.49
N TYR A 501 0.18 -15.73 -37.20
CA TYR A 501 0.13 -16.99 -36.48
C TYR A 501 -1.32 -17.43 -36.27
N LEU A 502 -1.56 -18.72 -36.01
CA LEU A 502 -2.83 -19.12 -35.42
C LEU A 502 -2.91 -18.50 -34.03
N GLN A 503 -3.99 -17.79 -33.73
CA GLN A 503 -4.16 -17.06 -32.48
C GLN A 503 -5.31 -17.67 -31.68
N ALA A 504 -5.09 -17.84 -30.38
CA ALA A 504 -6.10 -18.33 -29.46
C ALA A 504 -6.03 -17.58 -28.13
N ILE A 505 -7.14 -17.51 -27.40
CA ILE A 505 -7.21 -16.92 -26.06
C ILE A 505 -7.50 -18.03 -25.05
N ASP A 506 -6.64 -18.15 -24.04
CA ASP A 506 -6.80 -19.02 -22.89
C ASP A 506 -7.67 -18.37 -21.82
N ALA A 507 -8.44 -19.19 -21.11
CA ALA A 507 -9.39 -18.75 -20.09
C ALA A 507 -8.64 -18.43 -18.80
N GLY A 508 -8.52 -17.15 -18.46
CA GLY A 508 -7.78 -16.67 -17.29
C GLY A 508 -7.22 -15.28 -17.55
N THR A 509 -6.74 -14.61 -16.51
CA THR A 509 -6.15 -13.26 -16.59
C THR A 509 -4.63 -13.26 -16.38
N MET A 510 -4.08 -14.36 -15.86
CA MET A 510 -2.67 -14.59 -15.55
C MET A 510 -2.32 -16.08 -15.69
N GLN A 511 -1.04 -16.43 -15.78
CA GLN A 511 -0.58 -17.83 -15.96
C GLN A 511 -1.08 -18.80 -14.87
N TYR A 512 -1.30 -18.32 -13.64
CA TYR A 512 -1.75 -19.15 -12.52
C TYR A 512 -3.26 -19.39 -12.50
N ASN A 513 -4.05 -18.72 -13.34
CA ASN A 513 -5.49 -18.97 -13.49
C ASN A 513 -5.91 -19.25 -14.94
N SER A 514 -4.94 -19.33 -15.86
CA SER A 514 -5.09 -19.77 -17.25
C SER A 514 -4.98 -21.30 -17.35
N GLU A 515 -6.01 -21.97 -17.85
CA GLU A 515 -6.09 -23.44 -17.83
C GLU A 515 -5.00 -24.11 -18.67
N VAL A 516 -4.84 -23.69 -19.93
CA VAL A 516 -3.84 -24.29 -20.83
C VAL A 516 -2.43 -23.86 -20.43
N ALA A 517 -2.21 -22.58 -20.11
CA ALA A 517 -0.91 -22.10 -19.62
C ALA A 517 -0.47 -22.86 -18.36
N ASN A 518 -1.37 -23.06 -17.38
CA ASN A 518 -1.07 -23.87 -16.20
C ASN A 518 -0.85 -25.34 -16.57
N ALA A 519 -1.61 -25.93 -17.51
CA ALA A 519 -1.40 -27.31 -17.96
C ALA A 519 0.01 -27.56 -18.52
N TYR A 520 0.60 -26.56 -19.17
CA TYR A 520 1.97 -26.60 -19.68
C TYR A 520 3.04 -26.19 -18.63
N GLY A 521 2.60 -25.74 -17.45
CA GLY A 521 3.46 -25.21 -16.39
C GLY A 521 4.17 -23.93 -16.80
N VAL A 522 3.46 -23.02 -17.47
CA VAL A 522 3.97 -21.70 -17.83
C VAL A 522 4.11 -20.85 -16.55
N SER A 523 5.32 -20.41 -16.25
CA SER A 523 5.61 -19.55 -15.08
C SER A 523 5.79 -18.08 -15.46
N GLU A 524 6.19 -17.79 -16.70
CA GLU A 524 6.49 -16.44 -17.20
C GLU A 524 6.11 -16.25 -18.67
N TYR A 525 6.02 -14.99 -19.09
CA TYR A 525 5.73 -14.59 -20.47
C TYR A 525 6.86 -13.71 -21.03
N PRO A 526 7.28 -13.88 -22.30
CA PRO A 526 6.83 -14.91 -23.23
C PRO A 526 7.37 -16.30 -22.86
N ALA A 527 6.58 -17.33 -23.14
CA ALA A 527 7.02 -18.72 -23.01
C ALA A 527 6.88 -19.45 -24.34
N HIS A 528 7.90 -20.21 -24.70
CA HIS A 528 7.98 -20.90 -25.99
C HIS A 528 8.09 -22.41 -25.78
N ILE A 529 7.24 -23.16 -26.45
CA ILE A 529 7.19 -24.62 -26.36
C ILE A 529 7.22 -25.19 -27.78
N VAL A 530 8.11 -26.16 -28.02
CA VAL A 530 8.19 -26.88 -29.30
C VAL A 530 7.72 -28.30 -29.07
N ILE A 531 6.73 -28.73 -29.84
CA ILE A 531 6.14 -30.06 -29.83
C ILE A 531 6.53 -30.76 -31.12
N GLY A 532 7.03 -31.98 -31.00
CA GLY A 532 7.40 -32.83 -32.12
C GLY A 532 6.20 -33.35 -32.90
N PRO A 533 6.44 -33.92 -34.09
CA PRO A 533 5.38 -34.49 -34.94
C PRO A 533 4.68 -35.70 -34.32
N ASP A 534 5.29 -36.31 -33.31
CA ASP A 534 4.76 -37.37 -32.46
C ASP A 534 4.05 -36.83 -31.21
N GLY A 535 3.72 -35.54 -31.14
CA GLY A 535 2.97 -34.92 -30.04
C GLY A 535 3.74 -34.84 -28.72
N GLY A 536 5.03 -35.19 -28.69
CA GLY A 536 5.88 -35.04 -27.51
C GLY A 536 6.48 -33.64 -27.42
N VAL A 537 6.59 -33.07 -26.23
CA VAL A 537 7.32 -31.82 -26.01
C VAL A 537 8.80 -32.05 -26.27
N VAL A 538 9.41 -31.26 -27.14
CA VAL A 538 10.85 -31.29 -27.46
C VAL A 538 11.57 -30.18 -26.69
N TYR A 539 10.90 -29.07 -26.47
CA TYR A 539 11.44 -27.91 -25.76
C TYR A 539 10.35 -27.16 -25.02
N ASN A 540 10.66 -26.67 -23.82
CA ASN A 540 9.83 -25.75 -23.06
C ASN A 540 10.75 -24.74 -22.36
N SER A 541 10.58 -23.45 -22.63
CA SER A 541 11.44 -22.40 -22.08
C SER A 541 11.34 -22.23 -20.56
N ASN A 542 10.25 -22.69 -19.92
CA ASN A 542 10.06 -22.65 -18.46
C ASN A 542 10.69 -23.86 -17.76
N VAL A 543 11.31 -24.79 -18.49
CA VAL A 543 12.11 -25.85 -17.88
C VAL A 543 13.51 -25.29 -17.65
N PRO A 544 13.99 -25.23 -16.39
CA PRO A 544 15.33 -24.72 -16.10
C PRO A 544 16.38 -25.53 -16.85
N PRO A 545 17.47 -24.88 -17.28
CA PRO A 545 18.60 -25.60 -17.88
C PRO A 545 19.23 -26.53 -16.84
N LEU A 546 19.88 -27.58 -17.34
CA LEU A 546 20.53 -28.58 -16.51
C LEU A 546 21.55 -27.92 -15.56
N GLY A 547 21.45 -28.24 -14.28
CA GLY A 547 22.33 -27.70 -13.25
C GLY A 547 21.92 -26.32 -12.73
N LEU A 548 20.73 -25.80 -13.06
CA LEU A 548 20.12 -24.62 -12.42
C LEU A 548 18.72 -24.93 -11.85
N GLU A 549 18.34 -26.20 -11.74
CA GLU A 549 17.01 -26.60 -11.25
C GLU A 549 16.76 -26.18 -9.80
N ASP A 550 17.82 -26.12 -8.99
CA ASP A 550 17.80 -25.68 -7.60
C ASP A 550 17.54 -24.19 -7.43
N LEU A 551 17.62 -23.40 -8.50
CA LEU A 551 17.35 -21.96 -8.46
C LEU A 551 15.87 -21.63 -8.66
N VAL A 552 15.08 -22.56 -9.22
CA VAL A 552 13.68 -22.29 -9.57
C VAL A 552 12.80 -22.18 -8.33
N GLY A 553 12.06 -21.08 -8.23
CA GLY A 553 11.14 -20.81 -7.13
C GLY A 553 11.81 -20.31 -5.85
N ARG A 554 13.13 -20.09 -5.86
CA ARG A 554 13.82 -19.42 -4.75
C ARG A 554 13.47 -17.92 -4.76
N PRO A 555 13.14 -17.32 -3.59
CA PRO A 555 13.05 -15.87 -3.44
C PRO A 555 14.35 -15.18 -3.87
N CYS A 556 14.26 -13.98 -4.45
CA CYS A 556 15.46 -13.22 -4.86
C CYS A 556 16.43 -12.98 -3.70
N GLU A 557 15.91 -12.77 -2.49
CA GLU A 557 16.67 -12.62 -1.24
C GLU A 557 17.50 -13.85 -0.86
N ASP A 558 17.13 -15.03 -1.36
CA ASP A 558 17.87 -16.26 -1.13
C ASP A 558 18.93 -16.54 -2.21
N ILE A 559 18.96 -15.78 -3.32
CA ILE A 559 19.91 -15.99 -4.42
C ILE A 559 21.31 -15.53 -3.98
N THR A 560 22.30 -16.42 -4.11
CA THR A 560 23.68 -16.11 -3.71
C THR A 560 24.51 -15.58 -4.89
N PRO A 561 25.63 -14.88 -4.64
CA PRO A 561 26.56 -14.50 -5.71
C PRO A 561 27.09 -15.69 -6.53
N GLU A 562 27.19 -16.89 -5.93
CA GLU A 562 27.55 -18.11 -6.66
C GLU A 562 26.45 -18.56 -7.62
N ASP A 563 25.18 -18.44 -7.21
CA ASP A 563 24.03 -18.74 -8.06
C ASP A 563 23.96 -17.77 -9.25
N GLU A 564 24.23 -16.49 -9.03
CA GLU A 564 24.33 -15.49 -10.10
C GLU A 564 25.45 -15.82 -11.09
N GLN A 565 26.63 -16.22 -10.61
CA GLN A 565 27.74 -16.64 -11.47
C GLN A 565 27.37 -17.87 -12.31
N ARG A 566 26.70 -18.87 -11.72
CA ARG A 566 26.21 -20.07 -12.43
C ARG A 566 25.23 -19.68 -13.53
N PHE A 567 24.28 -18.78 -13.24
CA PHE A 567 23.32 -18.29 -14.22
C PHE A 567 24.01 -17.50 -15.34
N GLN A 568 24.90 -16.56 -15.01
CA GLN A 568 25.65 -15.80 -16.02
C GLN A 568 26.49 -16.70 -16.93
N ALA A 569 27.19 -17.70 -16.36
CA ALA A 569 27.98 -18.65 -17.12
C ALA A 569 27.11 -19.44 -18.12
N TYR A 570 25.90 -19.84 -17.72
CA TYR A 570 24.94 -20.47 -18.63
C TYR A 570 24.55 -19.54 -19.79
N VAL A 571 24.16 -18.29 -19.49
CA VAL A 571 23.74 -17.34 -20.54
C VAL A 571 24.91 -17.01 -21.48
N GLN A 572 26.13 -16.84 -20.96
CA GLN A 572 27.35 -16.64 -21.77
C GLN A 572 27.60 -17.81 -22.73
N ALA A 573 27.44 -19.04 -22.26
CA ALA A 573 27.59 -20.23 -23.09
C ALA A 573 26.56 -20.29 -24.21
N GLU A 574 25.30 -19.90 -23.93
CA GLU A 574 24.23 -19.83 -24.93
C GLU A 574 24.51 -18.74 -25.99
N PHE A 575 24.98 -17.55 -25.57
CA PHE A 575 25.39 -16.47 -26.48
C PHE A 575 26.55 -16.92 -27.38
N SER A 576 27.57 -17.55 -26.80
CA SER A 576 28.70 -18.09 -27.55
C SER A 576 28.27 -19.16 -28.55
N ALA A 577 27.38 -20.09 -28.15
CA ALA A 577 26.85 -21.13 -29.02
C ALA A 577 26.01 -20.57 -30.19
N ALA A 578 25.37 -19.42 -29.98
CA ALA A 578 24.63 -18.67 -31.00
C ALA A 578 25.51 -17.73 -31.84
N ASN A 579 26.82 -17.66 -31.56
CA ASN A 579 27.76 -16.72 -32.17
C ASN A 579 27.29 -15.26 -32.02
N ILE A 580 26.87 -14.91 -30.80
CA ILE A 580 26.43 -13.57 -30.39
C ILE A 580 27.42 -13.03 -29.35
N ASP A 581 27.87 -11.80 -29.55
CA ASP A 581 28.81 -11.16 -28.63
C ASP A 581 28.16 -10.92 -27.26
N TRP A 582 28.88 -11.32 -26.20
CA TRP A 582 28.50 -11.02 -24.83
C TRP A 582 28.63 -9.51 -24.57
N PRO A 583 27.66 -8.88 -23.89
CA PRO A 583 27.82 -7.50 -23.46
C PRO A 583 28.85 -7.40 -22.33
N GLU A 584 30.03 -6.84 -22.63
CA GLU A 584 31.03 -6.49 -21.61
C GLU A 584 30.76 -5.13 -20.93
N ASP A 585 29.93 -4.27 -21.54
CA ASP A 585 29.61 -2.92 -21.05
C ASP A 585 28.22 -2.84 -20.38
N GLU A 586 28.13 -2.13 -19.25
CA GLU A 586 26.89 -1.85 -18.50
C GLU A 586 25.94 -0.87 -19.22
N GLU A 587 26.31 -0.30 -20.38
CA GLU A 587 25.56 0.74 -21.09
C GLU A 587 25.10 0.35 -22.52
N LEU A 588 24.74 -0.92 -22.78
CA LEU A 588 24.06 -1.23 -24.03
C LEU A 588 22.70 -0.51 -24.12
N SER A 589 22.42 0.11 -25.27
CA SER A 589 21.08 0.64 -25.53
C SER A 589 20.04 -0.48 -25.45
N LEU A 590 18.84 -0.16 -24.95
CA LEU A 590 17.74 -1.12 -24.85
C LEU A 590 17.42 -1.80 -26.20
N GLU A 591 17.54 -1.06 -27.29
CA GLU A 591 17.35 -1.59 -28.66
C GLU A 591 18.39 -2.65 -29.01
N GLU A 592 19.68 -2.43 -28.67
CA GLU A 592 20.74 -3.38 -28.92
C GLU A 592 20.60 -4.64 -28.04
N GLN A 593 20.18 -4.47 -26.78
CA GLN A 593 19.87 -5.59 -25.90
C GLN A 593 18.76 -6.47 -26.50
N ILE A 594 17.63 -5.86 -26.89
CA ILE A 594 16.51 -6.56 -27.54
C ILE A 594 16.98 -7.29 -28.79
N ARG A 595 17.78 -6.63 -29.64
CA ARG A 595 18.30 -7.24 -30.87
C ARG A 595 19.12 -8.50 -30.60
N ARG A 596 20.00 -8.48 -29.58
CA ARG A 596 20.83 -9.65 -29.22
C ARG A 596 20.00 -10.78 -28.63
N PHE A 597 19.07 -10.48 -27.73
CA PHE A 597 18.17 -11.49 -27.17
C PHE A 597 17.26 -12.12 -28.23
N ASN A 598 16.76 -11.32 -29.19
CA ASN A 598 16.00 -11.83 -30.33
C ASN A 598 16.81 -12.78 -31.20
N LYS A 599 18.09 -12.46 -31.50
CA LYS A 599 18.97 -13.39 -32.21
C LYS A 599 19.16 -14.71 -31.45
N LEU A 600 19.30 -14.64 -30.13
CA LEU A 600 19.42 -15.84 -29.30
C LEU A 600 18.14 -16.67 -29.35
N LEU A 601 16.97 -16.04 -29.30
CA LEU A 601 15.67 -16.70 -29.43
C LEU A 601 15.54 -17.42 -30.78
N VAL A 602 15.87 -16.75 -31.89
CA VAL A 602 15.88 -17.35 -33.24
C VAL A 602 16.78 -18.60 -33.26
N TYR A 603 18.01 -18.48 -32.76
CA TYR A 603 18.95 -19.60 -32.70
C TYR A 603 18.37 -20.78 -31.91
N LYS A 604 17.85 -20.53 -30.71
CA LYS A 604 17.30 -21.57 -29.83
C LYS A 604 16.12 -22.26 -30.46
N LEU A 605 15.14 -21.52 -31.00
CA LEU A 605 13.97 -22.12 -31.62
C LEU A 605 14.33 -22.92 -32.88
N ASN A 606 15.17 -22.37 -33.77
CA ASN A 606 15.61 -23.09 -34.96
C ASN A 606 16.28 -24.42 -34.59
N LYS A 607 17.17 -24.41 -33.60
CA LYS A 607 17.85 -25.62 -33.10
C LYS A 607 16.85 -26.69 -32.65
N GLN A 608 15.79 -26.31 -31.93
CA GLN A 608 14.79 -27.26 -31.43
C GLN A 608 13.84 -27.75 -32.54
N ILE A 609 13.42 -26.86 -33.44
CA ILE A 609 12.55 -27.22 -34.57
C ILE A 609 13.28 -28.15 -35.53
N ASP A 610 14.55 -27.88 -35.88
CA ASP A 610 15.32 -28.77 -36.75
C ASP A 610 15.62 -30.13 -36.11
N ALA A 611 15.84 -30.16 -34.79
CA ALA A 611 15.95 -31.42 -34.06
C ALA A 611 14.65 -32.23 -34.19
N ALA A 612 13.49 -31.61 -33.93
CA ALA A 612 12.18 -32.27 -34.01
C ALA A 612 11.84 -32.76 -35.44
N LEU A 613 12.19 -31.99 -36.47
CA LEU A 613 11.98 -32.36 -37.87
C LEU A 613 12.90 -33.51 -38.32
N SER A 614 14.07 -33.65 -37.70
CA SER A 614 15.04 -34.71 -38.02
C SER A 614 14.62 -36.06 -37.44
N THR A 615 14.04 -36.08 -36.24
CA THR A 615 13.50 -37.30 -35.60
C THR A 615 12.35 -37.91 -36.43
N ALA A 616 11.56 -37.06 -37.09
CA ALA A 616 10.50 -37.45 -38.01
C ALA A 616 11.00 -38.23 -39.24
N LYS A 617 12.21 -37.93 -39.72
CA LYS A 617 12.82 -38.60 -40.88
C LYS A 617 13.42 -39.95 -40.52
N GLY A 618 13.92 -40.12 -39.30
CA GLY A 618 14.50 -41.38 -38.81
C GLY A 618 13.46 -42.49 -38.58
N ASN A 619 12.24 -42.14 -38.18
CA ASN A 619 11.14 -43.10 -37.97
C ASN A 619 10.37 -43.48 -39.25
N ARG A 620 10.82 -43.03 -40.43
CA ARG A 620 10.19 -43.29 -41.74
C ARG A 620 10.86 -44.40 -42.56
N THR A 621 11.74 -45.20 -41.96
CA THR A 621 12.25 -46.44 -42.55
C THR A 621 11.65 -47.65 -41.84
N ASP A 622 10.55 -48.15 -42.40
CA ASP A 622 10.34 -49.54 -42.81
C ASP A 622 9.07 -49.66 -43.68
#